data_AF-A0A7J7Q983-F1
#
_entry.id   AF-A0A7J7Q983-F1
#
_cell.length_a   1.000
_cell.length_b   1.000
_cell.length_c   1.000
_cell.angle_alpha   90.00
_cell.angle_beta   90.00
_cell.angle_gamma   90.00
#
_symmetry.space_group_name_H-M   'P 1'
#
loop_
_entity.id
_entity.type
_entity.pdbx_description
1 polymer ?
#
loop_
_entity_poly.entity_id
_entity_poly.type
_entity_poly.pdbx_seq_one_letter_code
_entity_poly.pdbx_strand_id
1 'polypeptide(L)'
;MQKQRAHQAAFMTYAFGGANEYAGRDMAAAHRHLIPHLTEEHFNAVVENFVATLQELGVAQAEIDDACKVVATTKEAVLAE
;
A
#
# COMPACT_ATOMS: atom_id res chain seq x y z
N MET A 1 -13.68 0.08 9.86
CA MET A 1 -12.56 -0.89 9.86
C MET A 1 -12.77 -2.14 8.99
N GLN A 2 -13.90 -2.86 9.04
CA GLN A 2 -14.05 -4.12 8.26
C GLN A 2 -13.82 -3.97 6.74
N LYS A 3 -14.49 -2.99 6.10
CA LYS A 3 -14.32 -2.72 4.66
C LYS A 3 -12.86 -2.37 4.29
N GLN A 4 -12.19 -1.57 5.11
CA GLN A 4 -10.82 -1.15 4.89
C GLN A 4 -9.83 -2.31 5.01
N ARG A 5 -10.02 -3.20 6.00
CA ARG A 5 -9.21 -4.42 6.15
C ARG A 5 -9.35 -5.34 4.94
N ALA A 6 -10.58 -5.59 4.49
CA ALA A 6 -10.84 -6.42 3.32
C ALA A 6 -10.21 -5.82 2.05
N HIS A 7 -10.33 -4.51 1.87
CA HIS A 7 -9.72 -3.79 0.75
C HIS A 7 -8.18 -3.86 0.77
N GLN A 8 -7.55 -3.56 1.91
CA GLN A 8 -6.10 -3.64 2.06
C GLN A 8 -5.57 -5.05 1.80
N ALA A 9 -6.24 -6.08 2.33
CA ALA A 9 -5.89 -7.46 2.06
C ALA A 9 -5.98 -7.80 0.57
N ALA A 10 -7.09 -7.46 -0.09
CA ALA A 10 -7.26 -7.71 -1.53
C ALA A 10 -6.21 -6.99 -2.39
N PHE A 11 -5.91 -5.72 -2.05
CA PHE A 11 -4.88 -4.96 -2.75
C PHE A 11 -3.49 -5.58 -2.57
N MET A 12 -3.10 -5.91 -1.34
CA MET A 12 -1.80 -6.56 -1.06
C MET A 12 -1.69 -7.91 -1.75
N THR A 13 -2.76 -8.72 -1.76
CA THR A 13 -2.77 -10.01 -2.48
C THR A 13 -2.51 -9.81 -3.97
N TYR A 14 -3.14 -8.82 -4.62
CA TYR A 14 -2.85 -8.50 -6.02
C TYR A 14 -1.43 -7.97 -6.22
N ALA A 15 -1.03 -6.97 -5.42
CA ALA A 15 0.27 -6.29 -5.55
C ALA A 15 1.45 -7.25 -5.37
N PHE A 16 1.34 -8.23 -4.46
CA PHE A 16 2.37 -9.26 -4.24
C PHE A 16 2.21 -10.50 -5.14
N GLY A 17 1.38 -10.43 -6.19
CA GLY A 17 1.26 -11.48 -7.21
C GLY A 17 0.40 -12.70 -6.82
N GLY A 18 -0.34 -12.62 -5.71
CA GLY A 18 -1.26 -13.67 -5.26
C GLY A 18 -2.65 -13.63 -5.94
N ALA A 19 -2.94 -12.61 -6.75
CA ALA A 19 -4.16 -12.52 -7.55
C ALA A 19 -3.86 -11.88 -8.92
N ASN A 20 -4.58 -12.32 -9.95
CA ASN A 20 -4.41 -11.80 -11.32
C ASN A 20 -5.05 -10.42 -11.52
N GLU A 21 -6.04 -10.07 -10.70
CA GLU A 21 -6.83 -8.84 -10.86
C GLU A 21 -7.13 -8.18 -9.53
N TYR A 22 -7.25 -6.86 -9.56
CA TYR A 22 -7.73 -6.03 -8.47
C TYR A 22 -8.98 -5.27 -8.92
N ALA A 23 -10.15 -5.70 -8.43
CA ALA A 23 -11.44 -5.09 -8.77
C ALA A 23 -11.77 -3.80 -8.00
N GLY A 24 -10.81 -3.25 -7.24
CA GLY A 24 -10.97 -2.00 -6.52
C GLY A 24 -10.88 -0.78 -7.44
N ARG A 25 -11.02 0.42 -6.84
CA ARG A 25 -10.75 1.65 -7.58
C ARG A 25 -9.27 1.74 -7.92
N ASP A 26 -8.99 2.34 -9.07
CA ASP A 26 -7.65 2.81 -9.42
C ASP A 26 -7.05 3.65 -8.29
N MET A 27 -5.72 3.54 -8.06
CA MET A 27 -5.03 4.20 -6.95
C MET A 27 -5.16 5.72 -7.00
N ALA A 28 -5.05 6.34 -8.17
CA ALA A 28 -5.20 7.78 -8.30
C ALA A 28 -6.65 8.22 -8.08
N ALA A 29 -7.61 7.50 -8.66
CA ALA A 29 -9.03 7.77 -8.43
C ALA A 29 -9.44 7.58 -6.95
N ALA A 30 -8.84 6.61 -6.27
CA ALA A 30 -9.11 6.31 -4.87
C ALA A 30 -8.64 7.44 -3.94
N HIS A 31 -7.50 8.07 -4.21
CA HIS A 31 -6.87 9.03 -3.28
C HIS A 31 -7.04 10.50 -3.68
N ARG A 32 -7.42 10.81 -4.93
CA ARG A 32 -7.56 12.19 -5.45
C ARG A 32 -8.35 13.13 -4.54
N HIS A 33 -9.43 12.65 -3.93
CA HIS A 33 -10.30 13.45 -3.06
C HIS A 33 -9.65 13.85 -1.72
N LEU A 34 -8.49 13.29 -1.38
CA LEU A 34 -7.71 13.60 -0.18
C LEU A 34 -6.64 14.67 -0.45
N ILE A 35 -6.32 14.97 -1.70
CA ILE A 35 -5.36 16.00 -2.08
C ILE A 35 -6.00 17.40 -1.88
N PRO A 36 -5.28 18.39 -1.29
CA PRO A 36 -3.85 18.40 -0.96
C PRO A 36 -3.51 17.96 0.48
N HIS A 37 -4.47 17.46 1.24
CA HIS A 37 -4.23 17.05 2.63
C HIS A 37 -3.42 15.76 2.74
N LEU A 38 -3.55 14.86 1.76
CA LEU A 38 -2.67 13.71 1.62
C LEU A 38 -1.32 14.19 1.07
N THR A 39 -0.26 13.91 1.81
CA THR A 39 1.11 14.34 1.51
C THR A 39 2.07 13.16 1.60
N GLU A 40 3.31 13.37 1.18
CA GLU A 40 4.38 12.38 1.30
C GLU A 40 4.58 11.88 2.74
N GLU A 41 4.42 12.75 3.75
CA GLU A 41 4.50 12.37 5.18
C GLU A 41 3.48 11.28 5.52
N HIS A 42 2.25 11.42 5.04
CA HIS A 42 1.19 10.44 5.27
C HIS A 42 1.47 9.10 4.57
N PHE A 43 2.00 9.15 3.34
CA PHE A 43 2.41 7.95 2.62
C PHE A 43 3.52 7.22 3.37
N ASN A 44 4.56 7.95 3.80
CA ASN A 44 5.68 7.40 4.54
C ASN A 44 5.24 6.78 5.88
N ALA A 45 4.30 7.41 6.59
CA ALA A 45 3.73 6.84 7.81
C ALA A 45 3.02 5.50 7.57
N VAL A 46 2.34 5.33 6.43
CA VAL A 46 1.72 4.04 6.06
C VAL A 46 2.80 2.99 5.75
N VAL A 47 3.85 3.37 5.03
CA VAL A 47 5.00 2.48 4.74
C VAL A 47 5.73 2.05 6.01
N GLU A 48 5.93 2.98 6.96
CA GLU A 48 6.54 2.67 8.26
C GLU A 48 5.72 1.63 9.04
N ASN A 49 4.41 1.84 9.16
CA ASN A 49 3.52 0.88 9.82
C ASN A 49 3.52 -0.49 9.11
N PHE A 50 3.58 -0.49 7.77
CA PHE A 50 3.67 -1.71 6.98
C PHE A 50 4.96 -2.50 7.28
N VAL A 51 6.11 -1.84 7.26
CA VAL A 51 7.41 -2.45 7.59
C VAL A 51 7.43 -2.98 9.03
N ALA A 52 7.00 -2.15 9.99
CA ALA A 52 6.94 -2.54 11.39
C ALA A 52 6.07 -3.80 11.60
N THR A 53 4.91 -3.85 10.93
CA THR A 53 4.02 -5.03 10.99
C THR A 53 4.72 -6.29 10.47
N LEU A 54 5.42 -6.22 9.34
CA LEU A 54 6.12 -7.39 8.79
C LEU A 54 7.28 -7.85 9.68
N GLN A 55 8.01 -6.90 10.29
CA GLN A 55 9.06 -7.19 11.26
C GLN A 55 8.51 -7.89 12.51
N GLU A 56 7.39 -7.40 13.06
CA GLU A 56 6.70 -8.03 14.20
C GLU A 56 6.20 -9.44 13.89
N LEU A 57 5.81 -9.69 12.64
CA LEU A 57 5.41 -11.02 12.15
C LEU A 57 6.59 -11.95 11.83
N GLY A 58 7.84 -11.47 11.96
CA GLY A 58 9.04 -12.27 11.73
C GLY A 58 9.35 -12.57 10.26
N VAL A 59 8.82 -11.77 9.34
CA VAL A 59 9.12 -11.86 7.90
C VAL A 59 10.60 -11.52 7.65
N ALA A 60 11.24 -12.22 6.72
CA ALA A 60 12.66 -12.00 6.46
C ALA A 60 12.91 -10.62 5.84
N GLN A 61 13.99 -9.94 6.23
CA GLN A 61 14.28 -8.57 5.76
C GLN A 61 14.32 -8.46 4.22
N ALA A 62 14.84 -9.48 3.52
CA ALA A 62 14.87 -9.51 2.06
C ALA A 62 13.45 -9.47 1.44
N GLU A 63 12.48 -10.17 2.05
CA GLU A 63 11.08 -10.16 1.60
C GLU A 63 10.41 -8.82 1.91
N ILE A 64 10.75 -8.20 3.04
CA ILE A 64 10.29 -6.86 3.40
C ILE A 64 10.81 -5.84 2.37
N ASP A 65 12.09 -5.93 2.01
CA ASP A 65 12.70 -5.02 1.04
C ASP A 65 12.03 -5.16 -0.34
N ASP A 66 11.72 -6.39 -0.77
CA ASP A 66 10.99 -6.63 -2.02
C ASP A 66 9.54 -6.13 -1.95
N ALA A 67 8.85 -6.33 -0.83
CA ALA A 67 7.51 -5.79 -0.63
C ALA A 67 7.50 -4.24 -0.65
N CYS A 68 8.51 -3.60 -0.05
CA CYS A 68 8.67 -2.15 -0.08
C CYS A 68 8.89 -1.62 -1.50
N LYS A 69 9.64 -2.33 -2.36
CA LYS A 69 9.79 -1.95 -3.78
C LYS A 69 8.44 -1.92 -4.49
N VAL A 70 7.59 -2.93 -4.26
CA VAL A 70 6.23 -2.97 -4.82
C VAL A 70 5.39 -1.80 -4.30
N VAL A 71 5.35 -1.57 -2.99
CA VAL A 71 4.61 -0.45 -2.40
C VAL A 71 5.07 0.90 -2.95
N ALA A 72 6.38 1.09 -3.13
CA ALA A 72 6.94 2.33 -3.66
C ALA A 72 6.42 2.67 -5.07
N THR A 73 6.12 1.68 -5.91
CA THR A 73 5.55 1.90 -7.26
C THR A 73 4.18 2.57 -7.24
N THR A 74 3.49 2.58 -6.10
CA THR A 74 2.14 3.17 -5.96
C THR A 74 2.15 4.65 -5.58
N LYS A 75 3.30 5.18 -5.16
CA LYS A 75 3.42 6.52 -4.57
C LYS A 75 2.91 7.64 -5.48
N GLU A 76 3.37 7.65 -6.74
CA GLU A 76 2.97 8.63 -7.76
C GLU A 76 1.44 8.67 -7.92
N ALA A 77 0.82 7.50 -8.10
CA ALA A 77 -0.63 7.40 -8.23
C ALA A 77 -1.37 7.87 -6.96
N VAL A 78 -0.86 7.55 -5.77
CA VAL A 78 -1.49 7.93 -4.49
C VAL A 78 -1.40 9.44 -4.21
N LEU A 79 -0.25 10.06 -4.50
CA LEU A 79 0.00 11.48 -4.28
C LEU A 79 -0.44 12.36 -5.46
N ALA A 80 -0.81 11.76 -6.59
CA ALA A 80 -1.11 12.43 -7.85
C ALA A 80 0.06 13.30 -8.35
N GLU A 81 1.27 12.76 -8.25
CA GLU A 81 2.54 13.33 -8.72
C GLU A 81 3.09 12.56 -9.94
#